data_AF-A0AAU3U1Z3-F1
#
_entry.id   AF-A0AAU3U1Z3-F1
#
_cell.length_a   1.000
_cell.length_b   1.000
_cell.length_c   1.000
_cell.angle_alpha   90.00
_cell.angle_beta   90.00
_cell.angle_gamma   90.00
#
_symmetry.space_group_name_H-M   'P 1'
#
loop_
_entity.id
_entity.type
_entity.pdbx_description
1 polymer ?
#
loop_
_entity_poly.entity_id
_entity_poly.type
_entity_poly.pdbx_seq_one_letter_code
_entity_poly.pdbx_strand_id
1 'polypeptide(L)'
;MSAYLATVRRLNHLAAVVRGRAYHPQRYMIETVAGAIEDAAIAIQSFPVDEPGQLPQPAVDALREATELLTQNDFMIPAAIVGYATAPVTGVMPKMEPLQAVSIQLARQDADLRARRIAIVEHGHLNSRDEEVLSAALTGLIVLHRKHERLAAAVVVDNERPCNRGKAPADLASQ
;
A
#
# COMPACT_ATOMS: atom_id res chain seq x y z
N MET A 1 18.76 -9.68 8.24
CA MET A 1 17.80 -10.37 7.35
C MET A 1 18.06 -9.86 5.95
N SER A 2 18.25 -10.73 4.96
CA SER A 2 18.45 -10.30 3.56
C SER A 2 17.21 -9.55 3.05
N ALA A 3 17.40 -8.53 2.21
CA ALA A 3 16.32 -7.77 1.57
C ALA A 3 15.32 -8.67 0.82
N TYR A 4 15.84 -9.69 0.13
CA TYR A 4 15.02 -10.69 -0.56
C TYR A 4 14.20 -11.54 0.41
N LEU A 5 14.82 -12.01 1.50
CA LEU A 5 14.10 -12.80 2.52
C LEU A 5 13.02 -11.96 3.23
N ALA A 6 13.30 -10.68 3.49
CA ALA A 6 12.31 -9.74 4.02
C ALA A 6 11.15 -9.56 3.05
N THR A 7 11.44 -9.40 1.75
CA THR A 7 10.43 -9.22 0.70
C THR A 7 9.54 -10.44 0.56
N VAL A 8 10.12 -11.64 0.46
CA VAL A 8 9.35 -12.89 0.39
C VAL A 8 8.44 -13.03 1.61
N ARG A 9 8.98 -12.81 2.81
CA ARG A 9 8.17 -12.89 4.03
C ARG A 9 6.99 -11.91 3.98
N ARG A 10 7.23 -10.66 3.59
CA ARG A 10 6.15 -9.67 3.45
C ARG A 10 5.13 -10.07 2.39
N LEU A 11 5.54 -10.63 1.26
CA LEU A 11 4.64 -11.10 0.20
C LEU A 11 3.76 -12.25 0.69
N ASN A 12 4.33 -13.25 1.36
CA ASN A 12 3.55 -14.37 1.92
C ASN A 12 2.51 -13.89 2.94
N HIS A 13 2.90 -12.98 3.85
CA HIS A 13 1.94 -12.39 4.79
C HIS A 13 0.91 -11.51 4.09
N LEU A 14 1.29 -10.78 3.04
CA LEU A 14 0.37 -9.99 2.26
C LEU A 14 -0.67 -10.87 1.56
N ALA A 15 -0.26 -11.99 0.95
CA ALA A 15 -1.19 -12.95 0.36
C ALA A 15 -2.18 -13.50 1.39
N ALA A 16 -1.71 -13.86 2.59
CA ALA A 16 -2.58 -14.29 3.69
C ALA A 16 -3.57 -13.19 4.12
N VAL A 17 -3.11 -11.93 4.22
CA VAL A 17 -3.98 -10.78 4.50
C VAL A 17 -5.00 -10.58 3.39
N VAL A 18 -4.62 -10.68 2.11
CA VAL A 18 -5.52 -10.57 0.96
C VAL A 18 -6.62 -11.64 1.06
N ARG A 19 -6.27 -12.91 1.27
CA ARG A 19 -7.29 -13.97 1.43
C ARG A 19 -8.25 -13.73 2.59
N GLY A 20 -7.73 -13.23 3.71
CA GLY A 20 -8.52 -13.02 4.92
C GLY A 20 -9.36 -11.75 4.94
N ARG A 21 -9.01 -10.73 4.13
CA ARG A 21 -9.56 -9.36 4.26
C ARG A 21 -10.09 -8.75 2.97
N ALA A 22 -9.68 -9.26 1.81
CA ALA A 22 -10.20 -8.76 0.54
C ALA A 22 -11.70 -9.06 0.43
N TYR A 23 -12.40 -8.22 -0.34
CA TYR A 23 -13.80 -8.41 -0.66
C TYR A 23 -13.98 -8.39 -2.17
N HIS A 24 -14.62 -9.41 -2.73
CA HIS A 24 -14.98 -9.45 -4.14
C HIS A 24 -16.20 -10.36 -4.34
N PRO A 25 -17.15 -10.03 -5.24
CA PRO A 25 -18.32 -10.88 -5.49
C PRO A 25 -17.95 -12.30 -5.96
N GLN A 26 -16.85 -12.39 -6.71
CA GLN A 26 -16.30 -13.65 -7.20
C GLN A 26 -15.11 -14.04 -6.35
N ARG A 27 -15.28 -15.05 -5.47
CA ARG A 27 -14.24 -15.48 -4.52
C ARG A 27 -12.94 -15.92 -5.22
N TYR A 28 -13.03 -16.53 -6.39
CA TYR A 28 -11.83 -16.97 -7.12
C TYR A 28 -10.90 -15.80 -7.47
N MET A 29 -11.42 -14.58 -7.67
CA MET A 29 -10.61 -13.40 -7.95
C MET A 29 -9.71 -13.02 -6.76
N ILE A 30 -10.17 -13.25 -5.53
CA ILE A 30 -9.35 -13.05 -4.33
C ILE A 30 -8.19 -14.05 -4.33
N GLU A 31 -8.46 -15.31 -4.69
CA GLU A 31 -7.44 -16.35 -4.81
C GLU A 31 -6.47 -16.07 -5.96
N THR A 32 -6.93 -15.51 -7.08
CA THR A 32 -6.06 -15.10 -8.19
C THR A 32 -5.07 -14.01 -7.75
N VAL A 33 -5.54 -12.96 -7.06
CA VAL A 33 -4.65 -11.90 -6.55
C VAL A 33 -3.69 -12.44 -5.51
N ALA A 34 -4.18 -13.23 -4.55
CA ALA A 34 -3.32 -13.81 -3.51
C ALA A 34 -2.29 -14.79 -4.10
N GLY A 35 -2.69 -15.59 -5.09
CA GLY A 35 -1.84 -16.50 -5.84
C GLY A 35 -0.73 -15.77 -6.58
N ALA A 36 -1.04 -14.71 -7.33
CA ALA A 36 -0.03 -13.90 -8.01
C ALA A 36 0.99 -13.27 -7.04
N ILE A 37 0.57 -12.88 -5.83
CA ILE A 37 1.48 -12.37 -4.78
C ILE A 37 2.39 -13.48 -4.25
N GLU A 38 1.89 -14.71 -4.09
CA GLU A 38 2.69 -15.88 -3.68
C GLU A 38 3.64 -16.35 -4.77
N ASP A 39 3.20 -16.37 -6.03
CA ASP A 39 4.02 -16.71 -7.19
C ASP A 39 5.22 -15.76 -7.29
N ALA A 40 5.03 -14.48 -6.98
CA ALA A 40 6.13 -13.53 -6.86
C ALA A 40 7.12 -13.90 -5.74
N ALA A 41 6.61 -14.34 -4.58
CA ALA A 41 7.45 -14.77 -3.47
C ALA A 41 8.26 -16.03 -3.82
N ILE A 42 7.63 -17.01 -4.48
CA ILE A 42 8.26 -18.23 -4.98
C ILE A 42 9.32 -17.89 -6.01
N ALA A 43 9.03 -16.99 -6.95
CA ALA A 43 9.96 -16.57 -7.98
C ALA A 43 11.21 -15.90 -7.38
N ILE A 44 11.06 -15.05 -6.36
CA ILE A 44 12.20 -14.44 -5.66
C ILE A 44 13.11 -15.48 -5.00
N GLN A 45 12.56 -16.59 -4.51
CA GLN A 45 13.37 -17.67 -3.93
C GLN A 45 14.01 -18.58 -4.98
N SER A 46 13.39 -18.71 -6.14
CA SER A 46 13.72 -19.74 -7.13
C SER A 46 14.66 -19.25 -8.24
N PHE A 47 14.65 -17.95 -8.54
CA PHE A 47 15.43 -17.38 -9.64
C PHE A 47 16.55 -16.49 -9.11
N PRO A 48 17.76 -16.59 -9.70
CA PRO A 48 18.82 -15.64 -9.43
C PRO A 48 18.42 -14.24 -9.94
N VAL A 49 19.06 -13.22 -9.36
CA VAL A 49 18.95 -11.83 -9.80
C VAL A 49 20.25 -11.43 -10.47
N ASP A 50 20.15 -10.72 -11.59
CA ASP A 50 21.32 -10.25 -12.33
C ASP A 50 22.02 -9.10 -11.59
N GLU A 51 21.26 -8.26 -10.90
CA GLU A 51 21.76 -7.10 -10.15
C GLU A 51 21.12 -6.98 -8.75
N PRO A 52 21.89 -6.55 -7.72
CA PRO A 52 21.33 -6.21 -6.41
C PRO A 52 20.27 -5.11 -6.51
N GLY A 53 19.14 -5.29 -5.83
CA GLY A 53 18.06 -4.30 -5.78
C GLY A 53 16.98 -4.49 -6.86
N GLN A 54 17.13 -5.48 -7.73
CA GLN A 54 16.12 -5.86 -8.71
C GLN A 54 15.36 -7.11 -8.27
N LEU A 55 14.12 -7.23 -8.71
CA LEU A 55 13.33 -8.47 -8.56
C LEU A 55 13.53 -9.32 -9.82
N PRO A 56 13.56 -10.66 -9.72
CA PRO A 56 13.57 -11.52 -10.91
C PRO A 56 12.36 -11.21 -11.81
N GLN A 57 12.53 -11.28 -13.14
CA GLN A 57 11.47 -10.98 -14.09
C GLN A 57 10.16 -11.75 -13.83
N PRO A 58 10.18 -13.07 -13.50
CA PRO A 58 8.94 -13.77 -13.16
C PRO A 58 8.22 -13.20 -11.93
N ALA A 59 8.95 -12.67 -10.95
CA ALA A 59 8.36 -11.99 -9.80
C ALA A 59 7.77 -10.65 -10.20
N VAL A 60 8.43 -9.89 -11.08
CA VAL A 60 7.91 -8.63 -11.62
C VAL A 60 6.59 -8.85 -12.36
N ASP A 61 6.52 -9.89 -13.19
CA ASP A 61 5.32 -10.23 -13.96
C ASP A 61 4.14 -10.59 -13.06
N ALA A 62 4.36 -11.43 -12.05
CA ALA A 62 3.33 -11.81 -11.09
C ALA A 62 2.86 -10.61 -10.22
N LEU A 63 3.79 -9.75 -9.79
CA LEU A 63 3.45 -8.52 -9.05
C LEU A 63 2.68 -7.52 -9.90
N ARG A 64 2.99 -7.44 -11.20
CA ARG A 64 2.26 -6.62 -12.16
C ARG A 64 0.83 -7.12 -12.30
N GLU A 65 0.62 -8.42 -12.48
CA GLU A 65 -0.71 -9.02 -12.52
C GLU A 65 -1.51 -8.72 -11.25
N ALA A 66 -0.93 -8.96 -10.07
CA ALA A 66 -1.58 -8.64 -8.79
C ALA A 66 -1.96 -7.14 -8.69
N THR A 67 -1.06 -6.26 -9.11
CA THR A 67 -1.25 -4.81 -9.11
C THR A 67 -2.36 -4.38 -10.06
N GLU A 68 -2.40 -4.94 -11.27
CA GLU A 68 -3.43 -4.68 -12.27
C GLU A 68 -4.80 -5.12 -11.77
N LEU A 69 -4.91 -6.33 -11.21
CA LEU A 69 -6.15 -6.84 -10.62
C LEU A 69 -6.65 -5.93 -9.50
N LEU A 70 -5.78 -5.57 -8.56
CA LEU A 70 -6.10 -4.65 -7.44
C LEU A 70 -6.51 -3.25 -7.90
N THR A 71 -6.04 -2.82 -9.07
CA THR A 71 -6.37 -1.49 -9.63
C THR A 71 -7.69 -1.53 -10.40
N GLN A 72 -7.96 -2.61 -11.12
CA GLN A 72 -9.13 -2.73 -11.99
C GLN A 72 -10.42 -3.14 -11.24
N ASN A 73 -10.29 -3.72 -10.05
CA ASN A 73 -11.42 -4.22 -9.27
C ASN A 73 -11.35 -3.70 -7.84
N ASP A 74 -12.51 -3.43 -7.23
CA ASP A 74 -12.56 -3.05 -5.82
C ASP A 74 -12.46 -4.28 -4.91
N PHE A 75 -11.23 -4.64 -4.57
CA PHE A 75 -10.95 -5.68 -3.57
C PHE A 75 -11.02 -5.18 -2.13
N MET A 76 -11.32 -3.89 -1.92
CA MET A 76 -11.15 -3.22 -0.63
C MET A 76 -9.69 -3.29 -0.11
N ILE A 77 -8.73 -3.40 -1.03
CA ILE A 77 -7.29 -3.44 -0.81
C ILE A 77 -6.61 -2.54 -1.87
N PRO A 78 -5.93 -1.46 -1.47
CA PRO A 78 -5.22 -0.58 -2.40
C PRO A 78 -3.99 -1.26 -3.02
N ALA A 79 -3.79 -1.11 -4.33
CA ALA A 79 -2.65 -1.66 -5.05
C ALA A 79 -1.28 -1.22 -4.49
N ALA A 80 -1.22 -0.03 -3.88
CA ALA A 80 -0.02 0.50 -3.21
C ALA A 80 0.53 -0.44 -2.13
N ILE A 81 -0.28 -1.36 -1.58
CA ILE A 81 0.18 -2.30 -0.55
C ILE A 81 1.32 -3.21 -1.03
N VAL A 82 1.31 -3.57 -2.33
CA VAL A 82 2.32 -4.43 -2.95
C VAL A 82 3.71 -3.81 -2.83
N GLY A 83 3.83 -2.48 -2.99
CA GLY A 83 5.09 -1.78 -2.87
C GLY A 83 5.69 -1.80 -1.45
N TYR A 84 4.87 -1.92 -0.40
CA TYR A 84 5.41 -2.09 0.95
C TYR A 84 6.05 -3.47 1.14
N ALA A 85 5.55 -4.49 0.45
CA ALA A 85 6.13 -5.81 0.49
C ALA A 85 7.50 -5.85 -0.23
N THR A 86 7.62 -5.15 -1.35
CA THR A 86 8.83 -5.14 -2.20
C THR A 86 9.84 -4.05 -1.88
N ALA A 87 9.49 -3.07 -1.03
CA ALA A 87 10.36 -1.99 -0.60
C ALA A 87 11.76 -2.42 -0.09
N PRO A 88 11.94 -3.57 0.61
CA PRO A 88 13.27 -3.97 1.05
C PRO A 88 14.25 -4.23 -0.09
N VAL A 89 13.78 -4.78 -1.22
CA VAL A 89 14.63 -5.01 -2.41
C VAL A 89 14.71 -3.76 -3.26
N THR A 90 13.57 -3.16 -3.59
CA THR A 90 13.53 -2.04 -4.55
C THR A 90 14.05 -0.72 -3.96
N GLY A 91 14.12 -0.61 -2.63
CA GLY A 91 14.41 0.64 -1.95
C GLY A 91 13.29 1.70 -2.06
N VAL A 92 12.18 1.38 -2.75
CA VAL A 92 11.09 2.31 -3.02
C VAL A 92 9.93 2.03 -2.08
N MET A 93 9.67 2.97 -1.17
CA MET A 93 8.52 2.90 -0.27
C MET A 93 7.30 3.64 -0.87
N PRO A 94 6.10 3.04 -0.88
CA PRO A 94 4.90 3.72 -1.40
C PRO A 94 4.58 4.99 -0.61
N LYS A 95 4.33 6.10 -1.30
CA LYS A 95 4.04 7.41 -0.68
C LYS A 95 2.53 7.60 -0.52
N MET A 96 2.15 8.48 0.41
CA MET A 96 0.83 9.12 0.44
C MET A 96 1.08 10.60 0.19
N GLU A 97 0.77 11.04 -1.03
CA GLU A 97 1.00 12.43 -1.42
C GLU A 97 0.01 13.36 -0.68
N PRO A 98 0.46 14.55 -0.22
CA PRO A 98 -0.42 15.48 0.47
C PRO A 98 -1.64 15.86 -0.37
N LEU A 99 -2.81 15.80 0.25
CA LEU A 99 -4.05 16.24 -0.39
C LEU A 99 -4.10 17.77 -0.38
N GLN A 100 -4.38 18.38 -1.53
CA GLN A 100 -4.48 19.84 -1.71
C GLN A 100 -5.82 20.37 -1.19
N ALA A 101 -6.12 20.10 0.09
CA ALA A 101 -7.39 20.44 0.71
C ALA A 101 -7.47 21.94 1.05
N VAL A 102 -8.53 22.63 0.61
CA VAL A 102 -8.79 24.04 0.99
C VAL A 102 -9.28 24.13 2.45
N SER A 103 -10.07 23.16 2.90
CA SER A 103 -10.56 23.10 4.28
C SER A 103 -9.46 22.66 5.25
N ILE A 104 -9.24 23.45 6.31
CA ILE A 104 -8.31 23.13 7.40
C ILE A 104 -8.63 21.77 8.04
N GLN A 105 -9.92 21.44 8.18
CA GLN A 105 -10.32 20.17 8.78
C GLN A 105 -9.86 18.98 7.94
N LEU A 106 -10.03 19.05 6.62
CA LEU A 106 -9.62 17.99 5.69
C LEU A 106 -8.10 17.91 5.57
N ALA A 107 -7.41 19.05 5.55
CA ALA A 107 -5.94 19.11 5.58
C ALA A 107 -5.38 18.45 6.84
N ARG A 108 -5.98 18.67 8.02
CA ARG A 108 -5.56 18.03 9.28
C ARG A 108 -5.78 16.52 9.26
N GLN A 109 -6.88 16.06 8.67
CA GLN A 109 -7.14 14.62 8.51
C GLN A 109 -6.11 13.97 7.57
N ASP A 110 -5.73 14.64 6.48
CA ASP A 110 -4.67 14.17 5.59
C ASP A 110 -3.33 14.04 6.32
N ALA A 111 -2.93 15.10 7.04
CA ALA A 111 -1.68 15.11 7.81
C ALA A 111 -1.65 13.98 8.86
N ASP A 112 -2.75 13.74 9.58
CA ASP A 112 -2.86 12.64 10.55
C ASP A 112 -2.71 11.26 9.88
N LEU A 113 -3.36 11.03 8.74
CA LEU A 113 -3.23 9.76 8.00
C LEU A 113 -1.79 9.53 7.53
N ARG A 114 -1.14 10.56 6.99
CA ARG A 114 0.26 10.50 6.55
C ARG A 114 1.21 10.26 7.72
N ALA A 115 1.01 10.93 8.85
CA ALA A 115 1.80 10.73 10.07
C ALA A 115 1.66 9.28 10.60
N ARG A 116 0.44 8.73 10.63
CA ARG A 116 0.21 7.33 11.04
C ARG A 116 0.88 6.34 10.10
N ARG A 117 0.86 6.59 8.78
CA ARG A 117 1.60 5.75 7.82
C ARG A 117 3.09 5.78 8.13
N ILE A 118 3.66 6.96 8.35
CA ILE A 118 5.08 7.12 8.70
C ILE A 118 5.40 6.32 9.96
N ALA A 119 4.60 6.45 11.03
CA ALA A 119 4.80 5.69 12.26
C ALA A 119 4.82 4.16 12.03
N ILE A 120 3.92 3.62 11.18
CA ILE A 120 3.93 2.18 10.87
C ILE A 120 5.22 1.75 10.16
N VAL A 121 5.70 2.58 9.22
CA VAL A 121 6.89 2.29 8.41
C VAL A 121 8.18 2.43 9.23
N GLU A 122 8.32 3.51 10.00
CA GLU A 122 9.55 3.87 10.71
C GLU A 122 9.74 3.08 12.01
N HIS A 123 8.67 2.68 12.69
CA HIS A 123 8.77 1.87 13.91
C HIS A 123 9.11 0.39 13.66
N GLY A 124 9.47 0.03 12.43
CA GLY A 124 9.97 -1.30 12.10
C GLY A 124 8.94 -2.42 12.13
N HIS A 125 7.64 -2.12 12.21
CA HIS A 125 6.59 -3.14 12.28
C HIS A 125 6.57 -4.05 11.03
N LEU A 126 6.91 -3.50 9.85
CA LEU A 126 7.07 -4.28 8.61
C LEU A 126 8.30 -5.20 8.60
N ASN A 127 9.22 -5.04 9.56
CA ASN A 127 10.39 -5.89 9.77
C ASN A 127 10.28 -6.76 11.03
N SER A 128 9.17 -6.67 11.77
CA SER A 128 8.96 -7.45 13.00
C SER A 128 9.03 -8.94 12.72
N ARG A 129 9.71 -9.72 13.57
CA ARG A 129 9.73 -11.18 13.49
C ARG A 129 8.42 -11.83 13.94
N ASP A 130 7.62 -11.07 14.69
CA ASP A 130 6.27 -11.46 15.07
C ASP A 130 5.35 -11.35 13.84
N GLU A 131 4.73 -12.47 13.49
CA GLU A 131 3.83 -12.61 12.33
C GLU A 131 2.52 -11.84 12.51
N GLU A 132 2.01 -11.77 13.74
CA GLU A 132 0.80 -11.01 14.05
C GLU A 132 1.06 -9.51 13.90
N VAL A 133 2.22 -9.03 14.38
CA VAL A 133 2.63 -7.63 14.23
C VAL A 133 2.79 -7.26 12.76
N LEU A 134 3.43 -8.11 11.95
CA LEU A 134 3.59 -7.86 10.51
C LEU A 134 2.23 -7.83 9.79
N SER A 135 1.37 -8.80 10.07
CA SER A 135 0.02 -8.87 9.48
C SER A 135 -0.85 -7.69 9.90
N ALA A 136 -0.76 -7.25 11.16
CA ALA A 136 -1.42 -6.07 11.67
C ALA A 136 -0.90 -4.79 11.01
N ALA A 137 0.41 -4.68 10.77
CA ALA A 137 1.01 -3.54 10.08
C ALA A 137 0.53 -3.44 8.63
N LEU A 138 0.53 -4.56 7.88
CA LEU A 138 -0.01 -4.61 6.51
C LEU A 138 -1.49 -4.25 6.48
N THR A 139 -2.29 -4.81 7.39
CA THR A 139 -3.71 -4.48 7.52
C THR A 139 -3.93 -3.00 7.85
N GLY A 140 -3.12 -2.45 8.76
CA GLY A 140 -3.15 -1.03 9.12
C GLY A 140 -2.86 -0.12 7.93
N LEU A 141 -1.85 -0.45 7.11
CA LEU A 141 -1.52 0.29 5.90
C LEU A 141 -2.65 0.23 4.85
N ILE A 142 -3.28 -0.94 4.66
CA ILE A 142 -4.47 -1.08 3.79
C ILE A 142 -5.57 -0.12 4.26
N VAL A 143 -5.87 -0.11 5.57
CA VAL A 143 -6.90 0.77 6.13
C VAL A 143 -6.55 2.24 5.96
N LEU A 144 -5.28 2.63 6.16
CA LEU A 144 -4.84 4.02 5.99
C LEU A 144 -4.96 4.48 4.53
N HIS A 145 -4.51 3.68 3.56
CA HIS A 145 -4.64 4.03 2.14
C HIS A 145 -6.09 4.18 1.72
N ARG A 146 -6.98 3.29 2.18
CA ARG A 146 -8.43 3.43 1.89
C ARG A 146 -9.05 4.66 2.51
N LYS A 147 -8.64 5.02 3.73
CA LYS A 147 -9.07 6.28 4.35
C LYS A 147 -8.57 7.48 3.57
N HIS A 148 -7.33 7.41 3.08
CA HIS A 148 -6.71 8.46 2.28
C HIS A 148 -7.42 8.63 0.92
N GLU A 149 -7.74 7.54 0.22
CA GLU A 149 -8.50 7.57 -1.04
C GLU A 149 -9.91 8.17 -0.84
N ARG A 150 -10.61 7.76 0.23
CA ARG A 150 -11.91 8.35 0.59
C ARG A 150 -11.81 9.83 0.94
N LEU A 151 -10.75 10.23 1.65
CA LEU A 151 -10.50 11.62 1.97
C LEU A 151 -10.17 12.42 0.71
N ALA A 152 -9.41 11.86 -0.23
CA ALA A 152 -9.12 12.49 -1.52
C ALA A 152 -10.41 12.78 -2.30
N ALA A 153 -11.34 11.83 -2.37
CA ALA A 153 -12.65 12.05 -2.97
C ALA A 153 -13.45 13.16 -2.27
N ALA A 154 -13.44 13.19 -0.94
CA ALA A 154 -14.10 14.26 -0.17
C ALA A 154 -13.46 15.64 -0.39
N VAL A 155 -12.13 15.70 -0.52
CA VAL A 155 -11.37 16.93 -0.82
C VAL A 155 -11.75 17.47 -2.20
N VAL A 156 -11.85 16.61 -3.22
CA VAL A 156 -12.29 17.03 -4.56
C VAL A 156 -13.66 17.70 -4.48
N VAL A 157 -14.64 17.05 -3.84
CA VAL A 157 -16.00 17.59 -3.68
C VAL A 157 -16.03 18.89 -2.88
N ASP A 158 -15.24 19.01 -1.80
CA ASP A 158 -15.19 20.23 -0.99
C ASP A 158 -14.52 21.41 -1.71
N ASN A 159 -13.46 21.14 -2.47
CA ASN A 159 -12.74 22.15 -3.26
C ASN A 159 -13.61 22.68 -4.41
N GLU A 160 -14.49 21.85 -4.98
CA GLU A 160 -15.41 22.26 -6.06
C GLU A 160 -16.56 23.17 -5.61
N ARG A 161 -16.79 23.31 -4.29
CA ARG A 161 -17.85 24.16 -3.76
C ARG A 161 -17.64 25.62 -4.17
N PRO A 162 -18.70 26.37 -4.53
CA PRO A 162 -18.56 27.77 -4.97
C PRO A 162 -17.79 28.66 -3.98
N CYS A 163 -17.92 28.42 -2.68
CA CYS A 163 -17.22 29.16 -1.65
C CYS A 163 -15.72 28.82 -1.51
N ASN A 164 -15.24 27.75 -2.14
CA ASN A 164 -13.86 27.26 -2.04
C ASN A 164 -13.07 27.32 -3.36
N ARG A 165 -13.76 27.49 -4.50
CA ARG A 165 -13.10 27.62 -5.81
C ARG A 165 -12.08 28.76 -5.82
N GLY A 166 -10.88 28.47 -6.30
CA GLY A 166 -9.79 29.43 -6.45
C GLY A 166 -9.08 29.80 -5.13
N LYS A 167 -9.45 29.20 -4.00
CA LYS A 167 -8.69 29.36 -2.76
C LYS A 167 -7.44 28.49 -2.77
N ALA A 168 -6.40 28.98 -2.10
CA ALA A 168 -5.21 28.20 -1.85
C ALA A 168 -5.52 27.01 -0.91
N PRO A 169 -4.81 25.88 -1.06
CA PRO A 169 -4.82 24.81 -0.07
C PRO A 169 -4.47 25.35 1.31
N ALA A 170 -5.07 24.76 2.35
CA ALA A 170 -4.74 25.09 3.72
C ALA A 170 -3.30 24.64 4.01
N ASP A 171 -2.42 25.61 4.26
CA ASP A 171 -1.07 25.32 4.72
C ASP A 171 -1.10 25.01 6.22
N LEU A 172 -0.55 23.85 6.58
CA LEU A 172 -0.38 23.42 7.97
C LEU A 172 1.06 23.64 8.47
N ALA A 173 1.99 24.06 7.60
CA ALA A 173 3.38 24.35 7.97
C ALA A 173 3.55 25.70 8.69
N SER A 174 2.48 26.49 8.80
CA SER A 174 2.46 27.83 9.39
C SER A 174 1.75 27.91 10.77
N GLN A 175 1.43 26.76 11.41
CA GLN A 175 0.82 26.69 12.75
C GLN A 175 1.74 26.03 13.78
#